data_AF-A0A6A5XXK4-F1
#
_entry.id   AF-A0A6A5XXK4-F1
#
_cell.length_a   1.000
_cell.length_b   1.000
_cell.length_c   1.000
_cell.angle_alpha   90.00
_cell.angle_beta   90.00
_cell.angle_gamma   90.00
#
_symmetry.space_group_name_H-M   'P 1'
#
loop_
_entity.id
_entity.type
_entity.pdbx_description
1 polymer ?
#
loop_
_entity_poly.entity_id
_entity_poly.type
_entity_poly.pdbx_seq_one_letter_code
_entity_poly.pdbx_strand_id
1 'polypeptide(L)'
;MPPKSESEIMETIDKISGEAEKIDAIAEIRGHLRPESDSKFYPIIQKYNNGNLNLEEAIQTLLEPIEKANDGEDINALDLWYSFIHSAKRTPFRNAESHDRLGKLLKGIKVHSNNEAPKDDYAGLRDFGLAARETMNDSPGVGAGYTEPEAHAYANMQYFYATISRDGTFDLWLYAIWEMRAALENHQADDGPDDAHKPGTALQKYRARVPAAAAWIFGAGHKLYQKEEDLTPKRPNEGNPARGGELWKGMAGFSKERWALWKSRFEEIGQMDNVDEYTRNIAKEAVSAMAESEKS
;
A
#
# COMPACT_ATOMS: atom_id res chain seq x y z
N MET A 1 -24.68 -4.96 -6.58
CA MET A 1 -25.02 -4.74 -5.16
C MET A 1 -25.01 -3.25 -4.91
N PRO A 2 -25.99 -2.66 -4.21
CA PRO A 2 -25.86 -1.28 -3.76
C PRO A 2 -24.61 -1.16 -2.88
N PRO A 3 -23.84 -0.06 -2.96
CA PRO A 3 -22.72 0.15 -2.06
C PRO A 3 -23.25 0.13 -0.62
N LYS A 4 -22.79 -0.83 0.18
CA LYS A 4 -23.09 -0.87 1.62
C LYS A 4 -22.70 0.48 2.23
N SER A 5 -23.61 1.02 3.03
CA SER A 5 -23.64 2.47 3.30
C SER A 5 -22.55 2.88 4.27
N GLU A 6 -21.99 4.08 4.12
CA GLU A 6 -21.03 4.66 5.07
C GLU A 6 -21.58 4.66 6.52
N SER A 7 -22.91 4.71 6.68
CA SER A 7 -23.58 4.63 7.98
C SER A 7 -23.31 3.31 8.70
N GLU A 8 -23.37 2.18 7.98
CA GLU A 8 -23.11 0.84 8.54
C GLU A 8 -21.67 0.71 9.04
N ILE A 9 -20.73 1.31 8.30
CA ILE A 9 -19.32 1.34 8.68
C ILE A 9 -19.14 2.14 9.97
N MET A 10 -19.68 3.37 10.03
CA MET A 10 -19.56 4.22 11.21
C MET A 10 -20.14 3.55 12.47
N GLU A 11 -21.35 2.98 12.37
CA GLU A 11 -21.98 2.27 13.48
C GLU A 11 -21.21 1.03 13.94
N THR A 12 -20.47 0.39 13.03
CA THR A 12 -19.69 -0.80 13.34
C THR A 12 -18.38 -0.44 14.02
N ILE A 13 -17.64 0.54 13.47
CA ILE A 13 -16.34 0.92 14.02
C ILE A 13 -16.45 1.60 15.39
N ASP A 14 -17.58 2.26 15.69
CA ASP A 14 -17.84 2.86 17.01
C ASP A 14 -17.96 1.82 18.14
N LYS A 15 -18.27 0.57 17.80
CA LYS A 15 -18.40 -0.54 18.76
C LYS A 15 -17.09 -1.30 18.99
N ILE A 16 -16.06 -1.03 18.19
CA ILE A 16 -14.79 -1.75 18.21
C ILE A 16 -13.72 -0.82 18.77
N SER A 17 -12.93 -1.28 19.73
CA SER A 17 -11.86 -0.48 20.34
C SER A 17 -10.56 -0.53 19.54
N GLY A 18 -10.14 -1.72 19.11
CA GLY A 18 -8.89 -1.94 18.40
C GLY A 18 -8.96 -1.58 16.92
N GLU A 19 -7.95 -0.89 16.41
CA GLU A 19 -7.92 -0.41 15.03
C GLU A 19 -7.77 -1.56 14.03
N ALA A 20 -6.98 -2.59 14.34
CA ALA A 20 -6.86 -3.76 13.49
C ALA A 20 -8.21 -4.46 13.29
N GLU A 21 -8.99 -4.58 14.37
CA GLU A 21 -10.34 -5.15 14.35
C GLU A 21 -11.33 -4.24 13.61
N LYS A 22 -11.19 -2.91 13.68
CA LYS A 22 -11.97 -1.98 12.84
C LYS A 22 -11.68 -2.22 11.37
N ILE A 23 -10.41 -2.38 10.99
CA ILE A 23 -9.99 -2.66 9.61
C ILE A 23 -10.57 -4.00 9.14
N ASP A 24 -10.55 -5.03 9.98
CA ASP A 24 -11.18 -6.33 9.69
C ASP A 24 -12.69 -6.16 9.40
N ALA A 25 -13.41 -5.46 10.28
CA ALA A 25 -14.85 -5.23 10.14
C ALA A 25 -15.20 -4.39 8.89
N ILE A 26 -14.42 -3.35 8.60
CA ILE A 26 -14.60 -2.54 7.39
C ILE A 26 -14.41 -3.40 6.14
N ALA A 27 -13.36 -4.22 6.11
CA ALA A 27 -13.09 -5.08 4.96
C ALA A 27 -14.20 -6.11 4.73
N GLU A 28 -14.79 -6.64 5.80
CA GLU A 28 -15.99 -7.50 5.73
C GLU A 28 -17.22 -6.77 5.18
N ILE A 29 -17.48 -5.55 5.65
CA ILE A 29 -18.58 -4.72 5.13
C ILE A 29 -18.33 -4.44 3.65
N ARG A 30 -17.19 -3.86 3.30
CA ARG A 30 -16.82 -3.45 1.94
C ARG A 30 -16.76 -4.62 0.95
N GLY A 31 -16.44 -5.83 1.42
CA GLY A 31 -16.31 -7.01 0.56
C GLY A 31 -15.05 -7.00 -0.31
N HIS A 32 -14.12 -6.10 -0.02
CA HIS A 32 -12.80 -5.99 -0.63
C HIS A 32 -11.77 -5.75 0.48
N LEU A 33 -10.48 -5.65 0.16
CA LEU A 33 -9.35 -5.55 1.11
C LEU A 33 -9.01 -6.78 1.99
N ARG A 34 -9.73 -7.91 1.96
CA ARG A 34 -9.59 -9.00 2.96
C ARG A 34 -9.23 -10.39 2.41
N PRO A 35 -8.69 -11.28 3.26
CA PRO A 35 -8.67 -12.72 3.02
C PRO A 35 -10.08 -13.31 2.92
N GLU A 36 -10.18 -14.53 2.40
CA GLU A 36 -11.37 -15.37 2.50
C GLU A 36 -11.72 -15.68 3.96
N SER A 37 -13.01 -15.87 4.24
CA SER A 37 -13.50 -16.15 5.59
C SER A 37 -12.91 -17.41 6.22
N ASP A 38 -12.57 -18.39 5.39
CA ASP A 38 -11.98 -19.68 5.72
C ASP A 38 -10.53 -19.80 5.21
N SER A 39 -9.87 -18.64 5.00
CA SER A 39 -8.47 -18.58 4.58
C SER A 39 -7.57 -19.46 5.45
N LYS A 40 -6.85 -20.38 4.81
CA LYS A 40 -5.83 -21.21 5.47
C LYS A 40 -4.52 -20.45 5.67
N PHE A 41 -4.27 -19.42 4.85
CA PHE A 41 -3.03 -18.66 4.85
C PHE A 41 -3.00 -17.56 5.91
N TYR A 42 -4.12 -16.84 6.07
CA TYR A 42 -4.19 -15.68 6.97
C TYR A 42 -3.77 -15.98 8.41
N PRO A 43 -4.25 -17.07 9.07
CA PRO A 43 -3.83 -17.38 10.43
C PRO A 43 -2.33 -17.67 10.56
N ILE A 44 -1.70 -18.26 9.53
CA ILE A 44 -0.26 -18.59 9.53
C ILE A 44 0.56 -17.30 9.42
N ILE A 45 0.20 -16.42 8.49
CA ILE A 45 0.86 -15.11 8.32
C ILE A 45 0.73 -14.28 9.60
N GLN A 46 -0.44 -14.28 10.23
CA GLN A 46 -0.65 -13.58 11.51
C GLN A 46 0.21 -14.16 12.64
N LYS A 47 0.30 -15.49 12.77
CA LYS A 47 1.19 -16.13 13.76
C LYS A 47 2.64 -15.74 13.55
N TYR A 48 3.12 -15.78 12.31
CA TYR A 48 4.48 -15.37 11.97
C TYR A 48 4.73 -13.88 12.26
N ASN A 49 3.83 -13.00 11.83
CA ASN A 49 3.99 -11.55 12.03
C ASN A 49 4.04 -11.20 13.52
N ASN A 50 3.22 -11.87 14.33
CA ASN A 50 3.20 -11.74 15.79
C ASN A 50 4.37 -12.44 16.52
N GLY A 51 5.27 -13.10 15.80
CA GLY A 51 6.46 -13.75 16.36
C GLY A 51 6.22 -15.12 16.98
N ASN A 52 5.06 -15.72 16.71
CA ASN A 52 4.67 -17.03 17.24
C ASN A 52 5.01 -18.19 16.30
N LEU A 53 5.68 -17.91 15.18
CA LEU A 53 6.15 -18.89 14.20
C LEU A 53 7.47 -18.39 13.62
N ASN A 54 8.45 -19.27 13.42
CA ASN A 54 9.71 -18.85 12.79
C ASN A 54 9.59 -18.82 11.25
N LEU A 55 10.57 -18.23 10.57
CA LEU A 55 10.51 -18.01 9.12
C LEU A 55 10.44 -19.32 8.32
N GLU A 56 11.27 -20.30 8.65
CA GLU A 56 11.34 -21.58 7.92
C GLU A 56 10.05 -22.37 8.10
N GLU A 57 9.56 -22.47 9.34
CA GLU A 57 8.28 -23.10 9.66
C GLU A 57 7.11 -22.40 8.96
N ALA A 58 7.11 -21.05 8.91
CA ALA A 58 6.06 -20.29 8.24
C ALA A 58 6.04 -20.54 6.73
N ILE A 59 7.22 -20.52 6.07
CA ILE A 59 7.33 -20.82 4.64
C ILE A 59 6.84 -22.23 4.36
N GLN A 60 7.35 -23.22 5.11
CA GLN A 60 6.95 -24.62 4.93
C GLN A 60 5.44 -24.80 5.10
N THR A 61 4.84 -24.23 6.15
CA THR A 61 3.40 -24.39 6.40
C THR A 61 2.54 -23.68 5.35
N LEU A 62 3.00 -22.54 4.81
CA LEU A 62 2.28 -21.82 3.75
C LEU A 62 2.34 -22.53 2.40
N LEU A 63 3.50 -23.13 2.09
CA LEU A 63 3.75 -23.76 0.80
C LEU A 63 3.37 -25.24 0.77
N GLU A 64 3.28 -25.93 1.90
CA GLU A 64 2.90 -27.35 1.96
C GLU A 64 1.56 -27.65 1.25
N PRO A 65 0.47 -26.89 1.43
CA PRO A 65 -0.76 -27.10 0.66
C PRO A 65 -0.56 -26.87 -0.84
N ILE A 66 0.38 -25.98 -1.20
CA ILE A 66 0.69 -25.64 -2.59
C ILE A 66 1.46 -26.76 -3.27
N GLU A 67 2.51 -27.25 -2.60
CA GLU A 67 3.39 -28.31 -3.08
C GLU A 67 2.66 -29.66 -3.18
N LYS A 68 1.66 -29.89 -2.31
CA LYS A 68 0.88 -31.13 -2.28
C LYS A 68 -0.30 -31.16 -3.26
N ALA A 69 -0.69 -30.03 -3.82
CA ALA A 69 -1.77 -30.01 -4.80
C ALA A 69 -1.38 -30.81 -6.04
N ASN A 70 -2.21 -31.80 -6.38
CA ASN A 70 -2.11 -32.52 -7.63
C ASN A 70 -2.69 -31.66 -8.77
N ASP A 71 -2.35 -32.00 -10.02
CA ASP A 71 -2.94 -31.38 -11.22
C ASP A 71 -4.48 -31.44 -11.13
N GLY A 72 -5.12 -30.32 -10.77
CA GLY A 72 -6.57 -30.19 -10.62
C GLY A 72 -7.08 -29.66 -9.27
N GLU A 73 -6.24 -29.55 -8.23
CA GLU A 73 -6.62 -28.82 -7.01
C GLU A 73 -6.41 -27.31 -7.21
N ASP A 74 -7.51 -26.55 -7.17
CA ASP A 74 -7.50 -25.09 -7.28
C ASP A 74 -7.04 -24.48 -5.94
N ILE A 75 -5.75 -24.16 -5.85
CA ILE A 75 -5.23 -23.38 -4.74
C ILE A 75 -5.50 -21.92 -5.04
N ASN A 76 -6.29 -21.27 -4.17
CA ASN A 76 -6.53 -19.85 -4.27
C ASN A 76 -5.28 -19.03 -3.92
N ALA A 77 -4.39 -18.85 -4.89
CA ALA A 77 -3.17 -18.05 -4.76
C ALA A 77 -3.48 -16.58 -4.42
N LEU A 78 -4.63 -16.05 -4.85
CA LEU A 78 -5.05 -14.69 -4.52
C LEU A 78 -5.35 -14.54 -3.03
N ASP A 79 -5.96 -15.54 -2.38
CA ASP A 79 -6.19 -15.52 -0.93
C ASP A 79 -4.89 -15.44 -0.14
N LEU A 80 -3.82 -16.13 -0.58
CA LEU A 80 -2.48 -15.99 0.01
C LEU A 80 -2.01 -14.53 -0.04
N TRP A 81 -2.10 -13.89 -1.21
CA TRP A 81 -1.64 -12.52 -1.39
C TRP A 81 -2.50 -11.48 -0.68
N TYR A 82 -3.82 -11.63 -0.71
CA TYR A 82 -4.71 -10.81 0.09
C TYR A 82 -4.45 -10.98 1.59
N SER A 83 -4.06 -12.18 2.03
CA SER A 83 -3.64 -12.42 3.42
C SER A 83 -2.38 -11.64 3.80
N PHE A 84 -1.38 -11.57 2.93
CA PHE A 84 -0.20 -10.72 3.15
C PHE A 84 -0.57 -9.24 3.20
N ILE A 85 -1.27 -8.77 2.17
CA ILE A 85 -1.58 -7.34 2.00
C ILE A 85 -2.52 -6.86 3.11
N HIS A 86 -3.50 -7.68 3.52
CA HIS A 86 -4.38 -7.37 4.65
C HIS A 86 -3.64 -7.36 5.99
N SER A 87 -2.70 -8.29 6.18
CA SER A 87 -1.82 -8.27 7.36
C SER A 87 -1.00 -6.98 7.43
N ALA A 88 -0.53 -6.47 6.28
CA ALA A 88 0.14 -5.18 6.19
C ALA A 88 -0.81 -4.02 6.52
N LYS A 89 -2.04 -4.00 6.00
CA LYS A 89 -3.04 -2.96 6.31
C LYS A 89 -3.33 -2.83 7.81
N ARG A 90 -3.42 -3.96 8.51
CA ARG A 90 -3.65 -4.01 9.97
C ARG A 90 -2.43 -3.60 10.80
N THR A 91 -1.25 -3.55 10.19
CA THR A 91 0.01 -3.23 10.87
C THR A 91 0.31 -1.74 10.68
N PRO A 92 0.28 -0.91 11.74
CA PRO A 92 0.65 0.50 11.62
C PRO A 92 2.01 0.66 10.94
N PHE A 93 2.15 1.57 9.98
CA PHE A 93 3.42 1.81 9.26
C PHE A 93 4.57 2.25 10.20
N ARG A 94 4.22 2.69 11.42
CA ARG A 94 5.16 2.98 12.50
C ARG A 94 5.79 1.73 13.11
N ASN A 95 5.17 0.56 12.96
CA ASN A 95 5.72 -0.73 13.36
C ASN A 95 6.54 -1.32 12.22
N ALA A 96 7.71 -0.72 11.97
CA ALA A 96 8.62 -1.15 10.91
C ALA A 96 9.06 -2.62 11.06
N GLU A 97 9.22 -3.11 12.30
CA GLU A 97 9.64 -4.50 12.56
C GLU A 97 8.62 -5.52 12.00
N SER A 98 7.32 -5.31 12.25
CA SER A 98 6.28 -6.20 11.71
C SER A 98 6.20 -6.13 10.19
N HIS A 99 6.33 -4.95 9.60
CA HIS A 99 6.41 -4.81 8.13
C HIS A 99 7.63 -5.52 7.54
N ASP A 100 8.80 -5.39 8.18
CA ASP A 100 10.03 -6.09 7.77
C ASP A 100 9.89 -7.60 7.92
N ARG A 101 9.16 -8.10 8.93
CA ARG A 101 8.82 -9.53 9.03
C ARG A 101 7.99 -9.96 7.83
N LEU A 102 6.88 -9.29 7.53
CA LEU A 102 6.04 -9.61 6.37
C LEU A 102 6.86 -9.61 5.06
N GLY A 103 7.74 -8.61 4.87
CA GLY A 103 8.64 -8.52 3.72
C GLY A 103 9.64 -9.69 3.65
N LYS A 104 10.22 -10.08 4.79
CA LYS A 104 11.12 -11.26 4.88
C LYS A 104 10.41 -12.55 4.54
N LEU A 105 9.17 -12.74 5.00
CA LEU A 105 8.37 -13.92 4.67
C LEU A 105 8.05 -13.97 3.17
N LEU A 106 7.60 -12.87 2.57
CA LEU A 106 7.35 -12.80 1.13
C LEU A 106 8.62 -13.09 0.30
N LYS A 107 9.76 -12.53 0.72
CA LYS A 107 11.07 -12.80 0.11
C LYS A 107 11.49 -14.25 0.28
N GLY A 108 11.23 -14.84 1.45
CA GLY A 108 11.49 -16.24 1.74
C GLY A 108 10.74 -17.18 0.79
N ILE A 109 9.44 -16.93 0.58
CA ILE A 109 8.62 -17.65 -0.40
C ILE A 109 9.24 -17.53 -1.81
N LYS A 110 9.55 -16.30 -2.25
CA LYS A 110 10.17 -16.05 -3.56
C LYS A 110 11.48 -16.83 -3.75
N VAL A 111 12.34 -16.88 -2.73
CA VAL A 111 13.62 -17.60 -2.79
C VAL A 111 13.42 -19.11 -2.78
N HIS A 112 12.53 -19.63 -1.94
CA HIS A 112 12.19 -21.05 -1.88
C HIS A 112 11.72 -21.56 -3.24
N SER A 113 10.77 -20.84 -3.88
CA SER A 113 10.25 -21.20 -5.19
C SER A 113 11.29 -21.14 -6.33
N ASN A 114 12.39 -20.39 -6.18
CA ASN A 114 13.46 -20.35 -7.18
C ASN A 114 14.42 -21.54 -7.08
N ASN A 115 14.56 -22.16 -5.91
CA ASN A 115 15.54 -23.22 -5.65
C ASN A 115 15.05 -24.62 -6.06
N GLU A 116 13.75 -24.84 -6.23
CA GLU A 116 13.16 -26.17 -6.47
C GLU A 116 12.75 -26.49 -7.95
N ALA A 117 13.23 -25.71 -8.94
CA ALA A 117 13.08 -25.97 -10.40
C ALA A 117 11.62 -25.90 -10.96
N PRO A 118 11.42 -25.83 -12.30
CA PRO A 118 10.48 -24.92 -12.95
C PRO A 118 9.03 -25.42 -12.94
N LYS A 119 8.31 -25.18 -11.86
CA LYS A 119 6.89 -24.83 -11.99
C LYS A 119 6.84 -23.31 -11.92
N ASP A 120 6.59 -22.68 -13.06
CA ASP A 120 6.54 -21.23 -13.34
C ASP A 120 5.65 -20.39 -12.40
N ASP A 121 5.08 -20.99 -11.35
CA ASP A 121 3.96 -20.41 -10.63
C ASP A 121 4.36 -19.52 -9.46
N TYR A 122 5.57 -19.55 -8.89
CA TYR A 122 5.85 -18.69 -7.71
C TYR A 122 7.25 -18.07 -7.63
N ALA A 123 8.18 -18.46 -8.51
CA ALA A 123 9.48 -17.80 -8.68
C ALA A 123 9.35 -16.28 -8.95
N GLY A 124 8.27 -15.90 -9.65
CA GLY A 124 7.87 -14.52 -9.91
C GLY A 124 6.84 -13.93 -8.94
N LEU A 125 6.45 -14.65 -7.88
CA LEU A 125 5.26 -14.36 -7.07
C LEU A 125 4.02 -14.20 -7.97
N ARG A 126 3.65 -15.25 -8.73
CA ARG A 126 2.51 -15.21 -9.66
C ARG A 126 1.27 -14.71 -8.94
N ASP A 127 0.50 -13.88 -9.64
CA ASP A 127 -0.71 -13.23 -9.14
C ASP A 127 -0.51 -12.25 -7.97
N PHE A 128 0.69 -12.11 -7.39
CA PHE A 128 0.95 -11.06 -6.39
C PHE A 128 0.82 -9.67 -7.02
N GLY A 129 1.34 -9.48 -8.23
CA GLY A 129 1.16 -8.23 -8.97
C GLY A 129 -0.31 -7.90 -9.25
N LEU A 130 -1.12 -8.93 -9.54
CA LEU A 130 -2.56 -8.78 -9.72
C LEU A 130 -3.24 -8.37 -8.40
N ALA A 131 -3.01 -9.11 -7.31
CA ALA A 131 -3.53 -8.79 -5.99
C ALA A 131 -3.10 -7.40 -5.49
N ALA A 132 -1.83 -7.05 -5.70
CA ALA A 132 -1.29 -5.74 -5.36
C ALA A 132 -1.97 -4.62 -6.17
N ARG A 133 -2.26 -4.85 -7.45
CA ARG A 133 -2.97 -3.87 -8.29
C ARG A 133 -4.44 -3.76 -7.92
N GLU A 134 -5.11 -4.86 -7.61
CA GLU A 134 -6.52 -4.88 -7.23
C GLU A 134 -6.77 -4.15 -5.92
N THR A 135 -5.89 -4.33 -4.94
CA THR A 135 -5.98 -3.61 -3.65
C THR A 135 -5.77 -2.10 -3.77
N MET A 136 -5.22 -1.59 -4.89
CA MET A 136 -5.21 -0.15 -5.19
C MET A 136 -6.60 0.39 -5.55
N ASN A 137 -7.53 -0.47 -6.00
CA ASN A 137 -8.93 -0.07 -6.21
C ASN A 137 -9.64 0.21 -4.88
N ASP A 138 -9.04 -0.21 -3.76
CA ASP A 138 -9.55 0.05 -2.42
C ASP A 138 -8.95 1.32 -1.81
N SER A 139 -8.38 2.19 -2.63
CA SER A 139 -7.88 3.50 -2.20
C SER A 139 -9.02 4.43 -1.74
N PRO A 140 -8.74 5.35 -0.80
CA PRO A 140 -9.68 6.37 -0.37
C PRO A 140 -10.22 7.21 -1.55
N GLY A 141 -11.55 7.23 -1.71
CA GLY A 141 -12.24 7.89 -2.82
C GLY A 141 -12.63 6.95 -3.97
N VAL A 142 -12.10 5.71 -3.98
CA VAL A 142 -12.37 4.70 -5.01
C VAL A 142 -13.26 3.60 -4.42
N GLY A 143 -12.68 2.53 -3.87
CA GLY A 143 -13.41 1.48 -3.16
C GLY A 143 -13.64 1.82 -1.68
N ALA A 144 -12.67 2.50 -1.06
CA ALA A 144 -12.75 2.89 0.35
C ALA A 144 -13.25 4.33 0.53
N GLY A 145 -13.85 4.57 1.68
CA GLY A 145 -14.19 5.91 2.16
C GLY A 145 -12.98 6.63 2.75
N TYR A 146 -13.26 7.64 3.56
CA TYR A 146 -12.25 8.46 4.24
C TYR A 146 -12.34 8.35 5.77
N THR A 147 -12.84 7.22 6.30
CA THR A 147 -12.76 6.99 7.74
C THR A 147 -11.30 6.87 8.18
N GLU A 148 -11.01 7.19 9.44
CA GLU A 148 -9.64 7.14 9.96
C GLU A 148 -9.00 5.74 9.80
N PRO A 149 -9.69 4.62 10.11
CA PRO A 149 -9.11 3.29 9.89
C PRO A 149 -8.88 2.96 8.41
N GLU A 150 -9.73 3.43 7.48
CA GLU A 150 -9.52 3.26 6.03
C GLU A 150 -8.27 4.02 5.56
N ALA A 151 -8.10 5.27 6.01
CA ALA A 151 -6.93 6.08 5.70
C ALA A 151 -5.64 5.44 6.25
N HIS A 152 -5.65 4.98 7.50
CA HIS A 152 -4.51 4.31 8.11
C HIS A 152 -4.21 2.96 7.43
N ALA A 153 -5.22 2.12 7.15
CA ALA A 153 -5.04 0.87 6.42
C ALA A 153 -4.35 1.10 5.07
N TYR A 154 -4.76 2.14 4.34
CA TYR A 154 -4.15 2.49 3.07
C TYR A 154 -2.68 2.91 3.22
N ALA A 155 -2.37 3.80 4.18
CA ALA A 155 -0.99 4.20 4.44
C ALA A 155 -0.09 3.03 4.89
N ASN A 156 -0.62 2.13 5.72
CA ASN A 156 0.04 0.92 6.17
C ASN A 156 0.39 -0.01 5.00
N MET A 157 -0.55 -0.20 4.06
CA MET A 157 -0.31 -0.96 2.83
C MET A 157 0.77 -0.31 1.96
N GLN A 158 0.73 1.02 1.78
CA GLN A 158 1.74 1.74 1.00
C GLN A 158 3.14 1.60 1.62
N TYR A 159 3.25 1.58 2.95
CA TYR A 159 4.52 1.32 3.62
C TYR A 159 5.07 -0.06 3.27
N PHE A 160 4.23 -1.10 3.32
CA PHE A 160 4.63 -2.44 2.92
C PHE A 160 5.08 -2.51 1.45
N TYR A 161 4.35 -1.84 0.54
CA TYR A 161 4.76 -1.75 -0.87
C TYR A 161 6.09 -1.03 -1.06
N ALA A 162 6.35 0.00 -0.25
CA ALA A 162 7.63 0.69 -0.23
C ALA A 162 8.76 -0.23 0.24
N THR A 163 8.58 -0.98 1.33
CA THR A 163 9.64 -1.85 1.87
C THR A 163 9.98 -3.00 0.92
N ILE A 164 8.98 -3.67 0.33
CA ILE A 164 9.24 -4.77 -0.61
C ILE A 164 9.85 -4.29 -1.93
N SER A 165 9.57 -3.05 -2.34
CA SER A 165 10.23 -2.41 -3.50
C SER A 165 11.68 -2.04 -3.20
N ARG A 166 11.93 -1.43 -2.03
CA ARG A 166 13.28 -1.11 -1.52
C ARG A 166 14.16 -2.36 -1.50
N ASP A 167 13.61 -3.48 -1.03
CA ASP A 167 14.35 -4.73 -0.81
C ASP A 167 14.52 -5.58 -2.08
N GLY A 168 13.94 -5.14 -3.21
CA GLY A 168 13.97 -5.87 -4.48
C GLY A 168 13.13 -7.15 -4.48
N THR A 169 12.21 -7.29 -3.52
CA THR A 169 11.31 -8.46 -3.43
C THR A 169 10.27 -8.40 -4.54
N PHE A 170 9.66 -7.24 -4.77
CA PHE A 170 8.74 -7.01 -5.89
C PHE A 170 8.78 -5.52 -6.28
N ASP A 171 8.83 -5.21 -7.58
CA ASP A 171 8.91 -3.82 -8.06
C ASP A 171 7.52 -3.18 -8.11
N LEU A 172 7.25 -2.25 -7.18
CA LEU A 172 6.05 -1.42 -7.15
C LEU A 172 6.37 0.08 -7.20
N TRP A 173 7.52 0.48 -7.73
CA TRP A 173 7.95 1.90 -7.72
C TRP A 173 6.92 2.82 -8.37
N LEU A 174 6.20 2.34 -9.39
CA LEU A 174 5.16 3.11 -10.06
C LEU A 174 4.04 3.56 -9.09
N TYR A 175 3.77 2.79 -8.03
CA TYR A 175 2.79 3.15 -7.01
C TYR A 175 3.27 4.33 -6.19
N ALA A 176 4.58 4.45 -5.91
CA ALA A 176 5.15 5.64 -5.29
C ALA A 176 4.81 6.90 -6.11
N ILE A 177 4.96 6.87 -7.44
CA ILE A 177 4.57 8.00 -8.29
C ILE A 177 3.08 8.31 -8.15
N TRP A 178 2.22 7.28 -8.11
CA TRP A 178 0.78 7.48 -8.00
C TRP A 178 0.39 8.14 -6.69
N GLU A 179 0.99 7.70 -5.57
CA GLU A 179 0.74 8.27 -4.24
C GLU A 179 1.29 9.69 -4.12
N MET A 180 2.54 9.91 -4.54
CA MET A 180 3.13 11.25 -4.54
C MET A 180 2.32 12.21 -5.40
N ARG A 181 1.90 11.77 -6.59
CA ARG A 181 1.04 12.60 -7.47
C ARG A 181 -0.28 12.92 -6.80
N ALA A 182 -0.97 11.92 -6.26
CA ALA A 182 -2.28 12.08 -5.66
C ALA A 182 -2.25 13.02 -4.44
N ALA A 183 -1.19 12.96 -3.62
CA ALA A 183 -1.05 13.76 -2.41
C ALA A 183 -0.44 15.15 -2.66
N LEU A 184 0.57 15.24 -3.54
CA LEU A 184 1.49 16.39 -3.59
C LEU A 184 1.40 17.18 -4.90
N GLU A 185 1.08 16.52 -6.02
CA GLU A 185 1.09 17.17 -7.34
C GLU A 185 -0.29 17.63 -7.81
N ASN A 186 -1.37 17.17 -7.18
CA ASN A 186 -2.74 17.57 -7.51
C ASN A 186 -3.29 18.52 -6.45
N HIS A 187 -4.12 19.48 -6.87
CA HIS A 187 -4.90 20.27 -5.92
C HIS A 187 -5.96 19.40 -5.24
N GLN A 188 -6.10 19.52 -3.92
CA GLN A 188 -7.21 18.89 -3.19
C GLN A 188 -8.38 19.87 -3.15
N ALA A 189 -9.52 19.46 -3.70
CA ALA A 189 -10.80 20.15 -3.63
C ALA A 189 -11.88 19.19 -3.13
N ASP A 190 -13.03 19.71 -2.69
CA ASP A 190 -14.18 18.88 -2.37
C ASP A 190 -14.72 18.21 -3.65
N ASP A 191 -15.03 16.92 -3.57
CA ASP A 191 -15.69 16.20 -4.68
C ASP A 191 -17.15 16.62 -4.82
N GLY A 192 -17.57 16.86 -6.06
CA GLY A 192 -18.97 16.79 -6.46
C GLY A 192 -19.50 15.36 -6.46
N PRO A 193 -20.82 15.17 -6.64
CA PRO A 193 -21.46 13.85 -6.61
C PRO A 193 -20.91 12.83 -7.63
N ASP A 194 -20.38 13.32 -8.76
CA ASP A 194 -19.91 12.50 -9.88
C ASP A 194 -18.38 12.47 -10.01
N ASP A 195 -17.64 13.15 -9.12
CA ASP A 195 -16.18 13.27 -9.22
C ASP A 195 -15.44 12.02 -8.69
N ALA A 196 -16.10 11.23 -7.84
CA ALA A 196 -15.53 10.03 -7.23
C ALA A 196 -16.60 9.00 -6.88
N HIS A 197 -16.23 7.72 -6.81
CA HIS A 197 -17.12 6.67 -6.31
C HIS A 197 -17.47 6.85 -4.83
N LYS A 198 -16.55 7.43 -4.06
CA LYS A 198 -16.72 7.84 -2.67
C LYS A 198 -16.32 9.31 -2.54
N PRO A 199 -17.23 10.26 -2.73
CA PRO A 199 -16.92 11.69 -2.61
C PRO A 199 -16.33 12.04 -1.24
N GLY A 200 -15.29 12.87 -1.22
CA GLY A 200 -14.68 13.37 0.00
C GLY A 200 -14.35 14.86 -0.08
N THR A 201 -14.23 15.47 1.10
CA THR A 201 -13.74 16.85 1.20
C THR A 201 -12.24 16.93 0.93
N ALA A 202 -11.73 18.12 0.59
CA ALA A 202 -10.30 18.37 0.45
C ALA A 202 -9.51 17.93 1.70
N LEU A 203 -10.06 18.17 2.89
CA LEU A 203 -9.42 17.82 4.16
C LEU A 203 -9.37 16.30 4.38
N GLN A 204 -10.44 15.58 4.05
CA GLN A 204 -10.45 14.11 4.08
C GLN A 204 -9.42 13.52 3.12
N LYS A 205 -9.28 14.10 1.92
CA LYS A 205 -8.26 13.69 0.94
C LYS A 205 -6.85 13.94 1.47
N TYR A 206 -6.57 15.08 2.09
CA TYR A 206 -5.28 15.32 2.73
C TYR A 206 -4.98 14.27 3.81
N ARG A 207 -5.93 14.02 4.72
CA ARG A 207 -5.78 13.04 5.80
C ARG A 207 -5.47 11.64 5.29
N ALA A 208 -6.03 11.24 4.16
CA ALA A 208 -5.82 9.92 3.60
C ALA A 208 -4.56 9.82 2.72
N ARG A 209 -4.30 10.82 1.89
CA ARG A 209 -3.25 10.75 0.85
C ARG A 209 -1.87 11.15 1.36
N VAL A 210 -1.79 12.11 2.29
CA VAL A 210 -0.50 12.59 2.81
C VAL A 210 0.24 11.49 3.59
N PRO A 211 -0.40 10.72 4.50
CA PRO A 211 0.26 9.59 5.14
C PRO A 211 0.63 8.47 4.18
N ALA A 212 -0.19 8.20 3.17
CA ALA A 212 0.11 7.22 2.13
C ALA A 212 1.35 7.58 1.31
N ALA A 213 1.50 8.85 0.92
CA ALA A 213 2.71 9.34 0.27
C ALA A 213 3.93 9.34 1.21
N ALA A 214 3.75 9.76 2.47
CA ALA A 214 4.81 9.76 3.48
C ALA A 214 5.33 8.34 3.79
N ALA A 215 4.46 7.33 3.75
CA ALA A 215 4.83 5.93 3.93
C ALA A 215 5.91 5.48 2.92
N TRP A 216 5.89 5.97 1.69
CA TRP A 216 6.95 5.72 0.71
C TRP A 216 8.28 6.38 1.07
N ILE A 217 8.25 7.59 1.64
CA ILE A 217 9.46 8.24 2.16
C ILE A 217 10.03 7.44 3.34
N PHE A 218 9.18 7.05 4.28
CA PHE A 218 9.63 6.32 5.48
C PHE A 218 10.12 4.91 5.14
N GLY A 219 9.44 4.20 4.24
CA GLY A 219 9.77 2.82 3.89
C GLY A 219 10.95 2.72 2.93
N ALA A 220 11.10 3.67 2.00
CA ALA A 220 12.00 3.56 0.86
C ALA A 220 12.72 4.85 0.46
N GLY A 221 12.69 5.91 1.28
CA GLY A 221 13.14 7.26 0.93
C GLY A 221 14.52 7.35 0.28
N HIS A 222 15.52 6.66 0.83
CA HIS A 222 16.88 6.67 0.27
C HIS A 222 16.94 6.05 -1.14
N LYS A 223 16.31 4.89 -1.35
CA LYS A 223 16.24 4.24 -2.67
C LYS A 223 15.41 5.05 -3.65
N LEU A 224 14.32 5.65 -3.17
CA LEU A 224 13.46 6.51 -3.96
C LEU A 224 14.19 7.78 -4.41
N TYR A 225 14.97 8.41 -3.53
CA TYR A 225 15.80 9.56 -3.88
C TYR A 225 16.85 9.19 -4.92
N GLN A 226 17.54 8.06 -4.76
CA GLN A 226 18.56 7.59 -5.72
C GLN A 226 17.99 7.21 -7.09
N LYS A 227 16.69 6.96 -7.20
CA LYS A 227 16.05 6.54 -8.44
C LYS A 227 15.94 7.74 -9.38
N GLU A 228 16.60 7.65 -10.53
CA GLU A 228 16.47 8.59 -11.64
C GLU A 228 16.14 7.77 -12.89
N GLU A 229 14.94 7.98 -13.43
CA GLU A 229 14.42 7.16 -14.51
C GLU A 229 13.36 7.93 -15.31
N ASP A 230 13.59 8.04 -16.63
CA ASP A 230 12.62 8.57 -17.58
C ASP A 230 11.66 7.47 -18.02
N LEU A 231 10.41 7.62 -17.61
CA LEU A 231 9.29 6.72 -17.92
C LEU A 231 8.34 7.35 -18.95
N THR A 232 8.79 8.39 -19.67
CA THR A 232 8.01 8.99 -20.74
C THR A 232 7.75 7.96 -21.84
N PRO A 233 6.47 7.75 -22.23
CA PRO A 233 6.12 6.81 -23.29
C PRO A 233 6.88 7.11 -24.58
N LYS A 234 7.42 6.06 -25.21
CA LYS A 234 8.19 6.20 -26.46
C LYS A 234 7.31 6.06 -27.69
N ARG A 235 6.11 5.50 -27.53
CA ARG A 235 5.15 5.25 -28.61
C ARG A 235 3.80 5.90 -28.31
N PRO A 236 3.09 6.42 -29.33
CA PRO A 236 1.79 7.07 -29.12
C PRO A 236 0.68 6.18 -28.52
N ASN A 237 0.82 4.86 -28.62
CA ASN A 237 -0.15 3.88 -28.11
C ASN A 237 0.16 3.39 -26.68
N GLU A 238 1.21 3.90 -26.05
CA GLU A 238 1.57 3.59 -24.67
C GLU A 238 0.88 4.58 -23.72
N GLY A 239 0.25 4.06 -22.66
CA GLY A 239 -0.24 4.90 -21.58
C GLY A 239 0.91 5.58 -20.83
N ASN A 240 0.64 6.72 -20.17
CA ASN A 240 1.63 7.43 -19.36
C ASN A 240 1.30 7.34 -17.86
N PRO A 241 1.48 6.17 -17.21
CA PRO A 241 1.14 6.01 -15.81
C PRO A 241 2.05 6.84 -14.89
N ALA A 242 3.26 7.17 -15.33
CA ALA A 242 4.25 7.94 -14.59
C ALA A 242 4.11 9.47 -14.75
N ARG A 243 3.12 9.95 -15.52
CA ARG A 243 2.86 11.39 -15.74
C ARG A 243 2.69 12.17 -14.43
N GLY A 244 3.00 13.45 -14.51
CA GLY A 244 2.73 14.43 -13.47
C GLY A 244 1.26 14.66 -13.16
N GLY A 245 1.01 15.16 -11.95
CA GLY A 245 -0.20 15.88 -11.58
C GLY A 245 -0.19 17.32 -12.09
N GLU A 246 -1.16 18.10 -11.63
CA GLU A 246 -1.39 19.49 -12.06
C GLU A 246 -0.18 20.40 -11.84
N LEU A 247 0.53 20.20 -10.73
CA LEU A 247 1.68 21.01 -10.30
C LEU A 247 3.01 20.55 -10.88
N TRP A 248 3.10 19.34 -11.44
CA TRP A 248 4.32 18.82 -12.06
C TRP A 248 4.31 18.99 -13.58
N LYS A 249 5.25 19.79 -14.10
CA LYS A 249 5.40 20.05 -15.54
C LYS A 249 6.65 19.41 -16.16
N GLY A 250 7.44 18.69 -15.37
CA GLY A 250 8.65 18.03 -15.83
C GLY A 250 8.40 16.64 -16.44
N MET A 251 9.49 15.87 -16.55
CA MET A 251 9.52 14.53 -17.13
C MET A 251 8.61 13.54 -16.38
N ALA A 252 8.02 12.57 -17.10
CA ALA A 252 7.32 11.46 -16.47
C ALA A 252 8.34 10.47 -15.91
N GLY A 253 8.28 10.17 -14.61
CA GLY A 253 9.22 9.26 -13.95
C GLY A 253 9.80 9.83 -12.67
N PHE A 254 11.04 9.44 -12.35
CA PHE A 254 11.76 9.85 -11.14
C PHE A 254 12.89 10.80 -11.51
N SER A 255 12.96 11.94 -10.82
CA SER A 255 14.04 12.91 -10.97
C SER A 255 14.24 13.70 -9.67
N LYS A 256 15.41 14.32 -9.52
CA LYS A 256 15.72 15.17 -8.36
C LYS A 256 14.83 16.41 -8.30
N GLU A 257 14.44 16.95 -9.44
CA GLU A 257 13.52 18.08 -9.52
C GLU A 257 12.11 17.68 -9.07
N ARG A 258 11.65 16.48 -9.43
CA ARG A 258 10.35 15.97 -8.98
C ARG A 258 10.35 15.68 -7.48
N TRP A 259 11.44 15.12 -6.97
CA TRP A 259 11.66 14.95 -5.53
C TRP A 259 11.64 16.29 -4.78
N ALA A 260 12.31 17.32 -5.31
CA ALA A 260 12.31 18.65 -4.72
C ALA A 260 10.90 19.26 -4.68
N LEU A 261 10.10 19.07 -5.73
CA LEU A 261 8.68 19.43 -5.70
C LEU A 261 7.97 18.70 -4.56
N TRP A 262 8.04 17.37 -4.48
CA TRP A 262 7.38 16.60 -3.42
C TRP A 262 7.74 17.09 -2.02
N LYS A 263 9.02 17.38 -1.77
CA LYS A 263 9.49 17.92 -0.49
C LYS A 263 8.86 19.27 -0.17
N SER A 264 8.90 20.21 -1.12
CA SER A 264 8.26 21.53 -0.99
C SER A 264 6.76 21.40 -0.69
N ARG A 265 6.08 20.45 -1.31
CA ARG A 265 4.64 20.22 -1.09
C ARG A 265 4.35 19.68 0.31
N PHE A 266 5.17 18.77 0.82
CA PHE A 266 5.06 18.34 2.22
C PHE A 266 5.35 19.50 3.19
N GLU A 267 6.34 20.35 2.90
CA GLU A 267 6.61 21.55 3.72
C GLU A 267 5.39 22.46 3.79
N GLU A 268 4.77 22.77 2.65
CA GLU A 268 3.55 23.58 2.58
C GLU A 268 2.39 22.96 3.39
N ILE A 269 2.11 21.67 3.19
CA ILE A 269 1.06 20.95 3.92
C ILE A 269 1.32 20.97 5.42
N GLY A 270 2.57 20.84 5.85
CA GLY A 270 2.97 20.93 7.25
C GLY A 270 2.64 22.28 7.91
N GLN A 271 2.44 23.35 7.13
CA GLN A 271 2.10 24.69 7.60
C GLN A 271 0.62 25.07 7.39
N MET A 272 -0.21 24.18 6.83
CA MET A 272 -1.62 24.49 6.55
C MET A 272 -2.49 24.43 7.81
N ASP A 273 -3.01 25.57 8.27
CA ASP A 273 -3.83 25.63 9.50
C ASP A 273 -5.13 24.81 9.46
N ASN A 274 -5.70 24.61 8.26
CA ASN A 274 -6.97 23.92 8.05
C ASN A 274 -6.85 22.39 7.94
N VAL A 275 -5.62 21.86 7.82
CA VAL A 275 -5.35 20.41 7.82
C VAL A 275 -5.16 19.94 9.26
N ASP A 276 -5.61 18.73 9.62
CA ASP A 276 -5.49 18.23 11.00
C ASP A 276 -4.03 18.04 11.45
N GLU A 277 -3.84 18.04 12.76
CA GLU A 277 -2.53 17.98 13.39
C GLU A 277 -1.73 16.72 13.02
N TYR A 278 -2.40 15.56 12.97
CA TYR A 278 -1.76 14.31 12.58
C TYR A 278 -1.16 14.44 11.17
N THR A 279 -1.96 14.89 10.21
CA THR A 279 -1.55 15.04 8.81
C THR A 279 -0.41 16.05 8.66
N ARG A 280 -0.47 17.20 9.36
CA ARG A 280 0.63 18.18 9.35
C ARG A 280 1.91 17.61 9.94
N ASN A 281 1.82 16.87 11.04
CA ASN A 281 2.99 16.28 11.69
C ASN A 281 3.63 15.21 10.80
N ILE A 282 2.82 14.34 10.18
CA ILE A 282 3.31 13.38 9.19
C ILE A 282 4.03 14.07 8.03
N ALA A 283 3.48 15.18 7.51
CA ALA A 283 4.14 15.94 6.45
C ALA A 283 5.50 16.50 6.89
N LYS A 284 5.60 17.08 8.08
CA LYS A 284 6.88 17.59 8.64
C LYS A 284 7.92 16.49 8.85
N GLU A 285 7.48 15.33 9.32
CA GLU A 285 8.35 14.17 9.48
C GLU A 285 8.83 13.65 8.12
N ALA A 286 7.96 13.61 7.10
CA ALA A 286 8.36 13.25 5.74
C ALA A 286 9.44 14.21 5.21
N VAL A 287 9.31 15.52 5.41
CA VAL A 287 10.35 16.50 5.02
C VAL A 287 11.69 16.17 5.69
N SER A 288 11.66 15.83 6.98
CA SER A 288 12.87 15.46 7.74
C SER A 288 13.51 14.20 7.17
N ALA A 289 12.72 13.15 6.94
CA ALA A 289 13.19 11.89 6.35
C ALA A 289 13.69 12.05 4.90
N MET A 290 13.09 12.97 4.13
CA MET A 290 13.58 13.32 2.79
C MET A 290 14.95 14.01 2.87
N ALA A 291 15.14 14.93 3.82
CA ALA A 291 16.42 15.60 4.04
C ALA A 291 17.52 14.62 4.52
N GLU A 292 17.16 13.57 5.25
CA GLU A 292 18.08 12.49 5.62
C GLU A 292 18.45 11.61 4.41
N SER A 293 17.46 11.29 3.58
CA SER A 293 17.65 10.50 2.35
C SER A 293 18.59 11.17 1.35
N GLU A 294 18.59 12.50 1.31
CA GLU A 294 19.47 13.33 0.46
C GLU A 294 20.93 13.35 0.90
N LYS A 295 21.22 13.08 2.17
CA LYS A 295 22.58 13.13 2.74
C LYS A 295 23.35 11.81 2.63
N SER A 296 22.64 10.73 2.29
CA SER A 296 23.11 9.35 2.36
C SER A 296 23.70 8.87 1.03
#